data_AF-A0A6H9WLX2-F1
#
_entry.id   AF-A0A6H9WLX2-F1
#
_cell.length_a   1.000
_cell.length_b   1.000
_cell.length_c   1.000
_cell.angle_alpha   90.00
_cell.angle_beta   90.00
_cell.angle_gamma   90.00
#
_symmetry.space_group_name_H-M   'P 1'
#
loop_
_entity.id
_entity.type
_entity.pdbx_description
1 polymer ?
#
loop_
_entity_poly.entity_id
_entity_poly.type
_entity_poly.pdbx_seq_one_letter_code
_entity_poly.pdbx_strand_id
1 'polypeptide(L)'
;MRIHVATDHAGLDFSQQLQRHLAGQGHDVVDHGPAEYDALDDYPSFCINAAQAVADDWAAGVEALGVVFGGSGNGEQIAANKVPGVRAALVWNLATATLAREHNNANVISIGARQHTFDEAVAFIDAFIAEPFPGDDRHVRRISQIAEYEQTGDIADKDVLPRSGSAVPVLLQPGEVPPTPSTPPASRPVGFSAES
;
A
#
# COMPACT_ATOMS: atom_id res chain seq x y z
N MET A 1 -15.64 -14.52 2.76
CA MET A 1 -14.65 -14.18 1.72
C MET A 1 -13.26 -14.65 2.11
N ARG A 2 -12.34 -14.69 1.13
CA ARG A 2 -10.94 -15.04 1.38
C ARG A 2 -10.14 -13.82 1.82
N ILE A 3 -9.24 -13.99 2.78
CA ILE A 3 -8.37 -12.93 3.27
C ILE A 3 -6.91 -13.39 3.21
N HIS A 4 -6.11 -12.71 2.40
CA HIS A 4 -4.67 -12.94 2.34
C HIS A 4 -3.96 -12.07 3.36
N VAL A 5 -3.12 -12.68 4.18
CA VAL A 5 -2.40 -12.01 5.25
C VAL A 5 -0.90 -12.16 5.04
N ALA A 6 -0.13 -11.09 5.25
CA ALA A 6 1.33 -11.13 5.26
C ALA A 6 1.90 -10.15 6.28
N THR A 7 3.04 -10.48 6.85
CA THR A 7 3.79 -9.55 7.71
C THR A 7 5.29 -9.76 7.56
N ASP A 8 6.08 -9.06 8.37
CA ASP A 8 7.48 -9.34 8.65
C ASP A 8 7.61 -9.89 10.08
N HIS A 9 8.83 -10.15 10.54
CA HIS A 9 9.06 -10.64 11.90
C HIS A 9 8.46 -9.75 12.99
N ALA A 10 8.24 -8.45 12.73
CA ALA A 10 7.67 -7.54 13.70
C ALA A 10 6.19 -7.81 14.01
N GLY A 11 5.49 -8.53 13.14
CA GLY A 11 4.05 -8.78 13.24
C GLY A 11 3.64 -10.23 13.46
N LEU A 12 4.56 -11.17 13.74
CA LEU A 12 4.22 -12.60 13.78
C LEU A 12 3.12 -12.97 14.81
N ASP A 13 3.24 -12.50 16.05
CA ASP A 13 2.22 -12.74 17.09
C ASP A 13 0.88 -12.06 16.75
N PHE A 14 0.96 -10.83 16.23
CA PHE A 14 -0.20 -10.10 15.71
C PHE A 14 -0.91 -10.90 14.61
N SER A 15 -0.15 -11.42 13.63
CA SER A 15 -0.66 -12.19 12.51
C SER A 15 -1.39 -13.44 12.99
N GLN A 16 -0.80 -14.22 13.91
CA GLN A 16 -1.45 -15.41 14.45
C GLN A 16 -2.75 -15.10 15.19
N GLN A 17 -2.78 -14.02 15.99
CA GLN A 17 -3.99 -13.58 16.67
C GLN A 17 -5.07 -13.11 15.68
N LEU A 18 -4.67 -12.34 14.67
CA LEU A 18 -5.58 -11.88 13.61
C LEU A 18 -6.15 -13.04 12.79
N GLN A 19 -5.31 -14.00 12.39
CA GLN A 19 -5.76 -15.17 11.62
C GLN A 19 -6.85 -15.93 12.38
N ARG A 20 -6.68 -16.13 13.70
CA ARG A 20 -7.70 -16.75 14.55
C ARG A 20 -8.98 -15.91 14.63
N HIS A 21 -8.86 -14.60 14.78
CA HIS A 21 -10.00 -13.67 14.80
C HIS A 21 -10.81 -13.75 13.50
N LEU A 22 -10.16 -13.61 12.35
CA LEU A 22 -10.79 -13.64 11.04
C LEU A 22 -11.39 -15.01 10.71
N ALA A 23 -10.67 -16.10 11.01
CA ALA A 23 -11.21 -17.44 10.86
C ALA A 23 -12.44 -17.68 11.76
N GLY A 24 -12.44 -17.12 12.98
CA GLY A 24 -13.58 -17.14 13.90
C GLY A 24 -14.81 -16.41 13.37
N GLN A 25 -14.64 -15.43 12.47
CA GLN A 25 -15.73 -14.77 11.74
C GLN A 25 -16.17 -15.50 10.46
N GLY A 26 -15.53 -16.64 10.13
CA GLY A 26 -15.88 -17.46 8.97
C GLY A 26 -15.16 -17.07 7.67
N HIS A 27 -14.08 -16.29 7.75
CA HIS A 27 -13.23 -16.00 6.58
C HIS A 27 -12.30 -17.17 6.26
N ASP A 28 -11.99 -17.35 4.97
CA ASP A 28 -10.93 -18.26 4.48
C ASP A 28 -9.59 -17.51 4.52
N VAL A 29 -8.76 -17.76 5.53
CA VAL A 29 -7.53 -17.00 5.77
C VAL A 29 -6.32 -17.72 5.17
N VAL A 30 -5.57 -17.02 4.33
CA VAL A 30 -4.35 -17.52 3.68
C VAL A 30 -3.15 -16.71 4.17
N ASP A 31 -2.24 -17.36 4.90
CA ASP A 31 -1.01 -16.77 5.41
C ASP A 31 0.13 -16.89 4.39
N HIS A 32 0.76 -15.76 4.06
CA HIS A 32 1.89 -15.66 3.15
C HIS A 32 3.22 -15.43 3.88
N GLY A 33 3.21 -15.52 5.21
CA GLY A 33 4.41 -15.54 6.04
C GLY A 33 4.70 -14.21 6.76
N PRO A 34 5.81 -14.22 7.53
CA PRO A 34 6.81 -15.30 7.63
C PRO A 34 6.31 -16.51 8.43
N ALA A 35 6.78 -17.72 8.09
CA ALA A 35 6.42 -18.96 8.80
C ALA A 35 7.18 -19.12 10.14
N GLU A 36 8.38 -18.52 10.23
CA GLU A 36 9.23 -18.54 11.41
C GLU A 36 9.73 -17.12 11.69
N TYR A 37 10.02 -16.81 12.95
CA TYR A 37 10.57 -15.51 13.33
C TYR A 37 12.04 -15.40 12.89
N ASP A 38 12.34 -14.43 12.04
CA ASP A 38 13.71 -14.01 11.72
C ASP A 38 13.81 -12.49 11.85
N ALA A 39 14.55 -12.00 12.85
CA ALA A 39 14.69 -10.57 13.12
C ALA A 39 15.31 -9.76 11.96
N LEU A 40 15.85 -10.42 10.93
CA LEU A 40 16.44 -9.81 9.74
C LEU A 40 15.62 -10.05 8.47
N ASP A 41 14.38 -10.56 8.57
CA ASP A 41 13.57 -10.78 7.39
C ASP A 41 13.13 -9.47 6.70
N ASP A 42 12.88 -9.59 5.40
CA ASP A 42 12.57 -8.47 4.51
C ASP A 42 11.11 -8.56 4.06
N TYR A 43 10.28 -7.62 4.53
CA TYR A 43 8.84 -7.52 4.24
C TYR A 43 8.45 -7.58 2.74
N PRO A 44 9.22 -7.08 1.74
CA PRO A 44 8.70 -6.93 0.38
C PRO A 44 8.19 -8.23 -0.23
N SER A 45 8.88 -9.36 0.00
CA SER A 45 8.50 -10.64 -0.59
C SER A 45 7.13 -11.14 -0.08
N PHE A 46 6.89 -11.07 1.23
CA PHE A 46 5.63 -11.47 1.84
C PHE A 46 4.47 -10.58 1.38
N CYS A 47 4.68 -9.26 1.37
CA CYS A 47 3.65 -8.31 0.95
C CYS A 47 3.30 -8.45 -0.54
N ILE A 48 4.30 -8.65 -1.40
CA ILE A 48 4.09 -8.89 -2.84
C ILE A 48 3.34 -10.19 -3.07
N ASN A 49 3.67 -11.28 -2.35
CA ASN A 49 2.96 -12.55 -2.49
C ASN A 49 1.48 -12.45 -2.09
N ALA A 50 1.17 -11.80 -0.96
CA ALA A 50 -0.21 -11.57 -0.56
C ALA A 50 -0.96 -10.69 -1.56
N ALA A 51 -0.33 -9.62 -2.04
CA ALA A 51 -0.89 -8.71 -3.03
C ALA A 51 -1.15 -9.42 -4.38
N GLN A 52 -0.23 -10.27 -4.85
CA GLN A 52 -0.38 -11.07 -6.06
C GLN A 52 -1.55 -12.05 -5.94
N ALA A 53 -1.66 -12.75 -4.81
CA ALA A 53 -2.76 -13.68 -4.58
C ALA A 53 -4.13 -12.98 -4.61
N VAL A 54 -4.24 -11.78 -4.02
CA VAL A 54 -5.46 -10.96 -4.11
C VAL A 54 -5.80 -10.61 -5.57
N ALA A 55 -4.80 -10.18 -6.35
CA ALA A 55 -5.00 -9.82 -7.75
C ALA A 55 -5.47 -11.02 -8.59
N ASP A 56 -4.85 -12.19 -8.38
CA ASP A 56 -5.19 -13.44 -9.06
C ASP A 56 -6.61 -13.90 -8.71
N ASP A 57 -7.00 -13.83 -7.44
CA ASP A 57 -8.35 -14.19 -7.00
C ASP A 57 -9.40 -13.24 -7.57
N TRP A 58 -9.13 -11.93 -7.62
CA TRP A 58 -10.03 -10.97 -8.28
C TRP A 58 -10.19 -11.29 -9.76
N ALA A 59 -9.10 -11.61 -10.47
CA ALA A 59 -9.14 -12.00 -11.87
C ALA A 59 -9.93 -13.31 -12.09
N ALA A 60 -9.92 -14.21 -11.11
CA ALA A 60 -10.71 -15.45 -11.11
C ALA A 60 -12.17 -15.27 -10.67
N GLY A 61 -12.58 -14.05 -10.27
CA GLY A 61 -13.93 -13.78 -9.76
C GLY A 61 -14.16 -14.27 -8.33
N VAL A 62 -13.10 -14.53 -7.57
CA VAL A 62 -13.14 -14.91 -6.15
C VAL A 62 -13.16 -13.64 -5.31
N GLU A 63 -14.10 -13.56 -4.36
CA GLU A 63 -14.15 -12.48 -3.40
C GLU A 63 -12.99 -12.61 -2.39
N ALA A 64 -11.97 -11.76 -2.56
CA ALA A 64 -10.77 -11.77 -1.74
C ALA A 64 -10.35 -10.34 -1.33
N LEU A 65 -9.69 -10.22 -0.18
CA LEU A 65 -9.01 -8.99 0.26
C LEU A 65 -7.64 -9.32 0.84
N GLY A 66 -6.74 -8.35 0.88
CA GLY A 66 -5.41 -8.47 1.46
C GLY A 66 -5.21 -7.58 2.68
N VAL A 67 -4.47 -8.07 3.66
CA VAL A 67 -4.07 -7.32 4.84
C VAL A 67 -2.58 -7.56 5.09
N VAL A 68 -1.77 -6.52 4.97
CA VAL A 68 -0.32 -6.59 5.18
C VAL A 68 0.12 -5.74 6.37
N PHE A 69 1.16 -6.15 7.10
CA PHE A 69 1.62 -5.39 8.27
C PHE A 69 3.13 -5.40 8.42
N GLY A 70 3.64 -4.33 9.01
CA GLY A 70 5.01 -4.29 9.54
C GLY A 70 5.10 -3.20 10.59
N GLY A 71 6.31 -2.67 10.82
CA GLY A 71 6.51 -1.66 11.86
C GLY A 71 5.64 -0.40 11.70
N SER A 72 5.61 0.16 10.48
CA SER A 72 4.83 1.38 10.16
C SER A 72 3.70 1.17 9.16
N GLY A 73 3.72 0.06 8.41
CA GLY A 73 2.77 -0.21 7.32
C GLY A 73 3.12 0.47 5.99
N ASN A 74 4.01 1.47 5.97
CA ASN A 74 4.34 2.20 4.74
C ASN A 74 5.11 1.34 3.74
N GLY A 75 6.18 0.66 4.17
CA GLY A 75 6.98 -0.18 3.29
C GLY A 75 6.13 -1.27 2.64
N GLU A 76 5.26 -1.87 3.44
CA GLU A 76 4.40 -2.99 3.07
C GLU A 76 3.38 -2.58 2.00
N GLN A 77 2.71 -1.42 2.15
CA GLN A 77 1.83 -0.93 1.09
C GLN A 77 2.58 -0.40 -0.13
N ILE A 78 3.80 0.14 0.01
CA ILE A 78 4.63 0.53 -1.14
C ILE A 78 4.96 -0.71 -1.97
N ALA A 79 5.35 -1.82 -1.33
CA ALA A 79 5.65 -3.08 -1.99
C ALA A 79 4.40 -3.70 -2.64
N ALA A 80 3.28 -3.78 -1.90
CA ALA A 80 2.02 -4.32 -2.41
C ALA A 80 1.50 -3.56 -3.64
N ASN A 81 1.60 -2.22 -3.66
CA ASN A 81 1.22 -1.39 -4.80
C ASN A 81 2.13 -1.54 -6.04
N LYS A 82 3.21 -2.33 -5.97
CA LYS A 82 4.00 -2.70 -7.17
C LYS A 82 3.40 -3.85 -7.95
N VAL A 83 2.43 -4.56 -7.37
CA VAL A 83 1.73 -5.65 -8.04
C VAL A 83 0.62 -5.08 -8.93
N PRO A 84 0.61 -5.39 -10.23
CA PRO A 84 -0.45 -4.94 -11.13
C PRO A 84 -1.86 -5.30 -10.63
N GLY A 85 -2.79 -4.34 -10.69
CA GLY A 85 -4.17 -4.53 -10.25
C GLY A 85 -4.41 -4.34 -8.74
N VAL A 86 -3.35 -4.15 -7.96
CA VAL A 86 -3.44 -3.92 -6.51
C VAL A 86 -3.54 -2.44 -6.19
N ARG A 87 -4.43 -2.13 -5.24
CA ARG A 87 -4.57 -0.81 -4.61
C ARG A 87 -4.48 -1.01 -3.12
N ALA A 88 -3.28 -0.85 -2.58
CA ALA A 88 -2.99 -1.00 -1.17
C ALA A 88 -3.04 0.36 -0.44
N ALA A 89 -3.99 0.52 0.48
CA ALA A 89 -4.13 1.72 1.30
C ALA A 89 -3.43 1.57 2.66
N LEU A 90 -2.76 2.62 3.15
CA LEU A 90 -2.32 2.67 4.54
C LEU A 90 -3.50 3.06 5.44
N VAL A 91 -3.82 2.21 6.39
CA VAL A 91 -4.91 2.41 7.34
C VAL A 91 -4.32 2.69 8.73
N TRP A 92 -4.75 3.79 9.32
CA TRP A 92 -4.24 4.26 10.63
C TRP A 92 -5.34 4.80 11.54
N ASN A 93 -6.60 4.76 11.08
CA ASN A 93 -7.80 5.00 11.87
C ASN A 93 -9.03 4.40 11.15
N LEU A 94 -10.16 4.34 11.84
CA LEU A 94 -11.42 3.79 11.33
C LEU A 94 -11.89 4.48 10.04
N ALA A 95 -11.79 5.81 9.96
CA ALA A 95 -12.20 6.54 8.78
C ALA A 95 -11.36 6.16 7.55
N THR A 96 -10.05 6.00 7.71
CA THR A 96 -9.20 5.54 6.60
C THR A 96 -9.45 4.10 6.18
N ALA A 97 -9.89 3.22 7.10
CA ALA A 97 -10.29 1.85 6.77
C ALA A 97 -11.53 1.82 5.87
N THR A 98 -12.57 2.56 6.25
CA THR A 98 -13.80 2.70 5.47
C THR A 98 -13.54 3.38 4.12
N LEU A 99 -12.83 4.53 4.12
CA LEU A 99 -12.54 5.28 2.90
C LEU A 99 -11.67 4.49 1.91
N ALA A 100 -10.80 3.59 2.39
CA ALA A 100 -10.03 2.71 1.51
C ALA A 100 -10.94 1.86 0.63
N ARG A 101 -12.05 1.33 1.16
CA ARG A 101 -13.07 0.64 0.36
C ARG A 101 -13.88 1.63 -0.46
N GLU A 102 -14.54 2.59 0.20
CA GLU A 102 -15.52 3.47 -0.43
C GLU A 102 -14.97 4.27 -1.61
N HIS A 103 -13.77 4.84 -1.48
CA HIS A 103 -13.23 5.79 -2.43
C HIS A 103 -12.21 5.20 -3.39
N ASN A 104 -11.45 4.21 -2.93
CA ASN A 104 -10.32 3.66 -3.65
C ASN A 104 -10.58 2.24 -4.17
N ASN A 105 -11.68 1.62 -3.74
CA ASN A 105 -11.91 0.18 -3.91
C ASN A 105 -10.61 -0.60 -3.62
N ALA A 106 -9.93 -0.22 -2.54
CA ALA A 106 -8.68 -0.85 -2.15
C ALA A 106 -8.95 -2.33 -1.89
N ASN A 107 -8.17 -3.18 -2.54
CA ASN A 107 -8.25 -4.63 -2.38
C ASN A 107 -7.21 -5.15 -1.40
N VAL A 108 -6.25 -4.30 -1.01
CA VAL A 108 -5.28 -4.56 0.04
C VAL A 108 -5.28 -3.36 1.01
N ILE A 109 -5.08 -3.61 2.30
CA ILE A 109 -4.68 -2.57 3.25
C ILE A 109 -3.37 -2.93 3.91
N SER A 110 -2.68 -1.90 4.39
CA SER A 110 -1.53 -2.04 5.27
C SER A 110 -1.78 -1.32 6.58
N ILE A 111 -1.26 -1.87 7.68
CA ILE A 111 -1.32 -1.28 9.02
C ILE A 111 0.07 -1.31 9.67
N GLY A 112 0.43 -0.24 10.36
CA GLY A 112 1.61 -0.22 11.22
C GLY A 112 1.34 -0.91 12.55
N ALA A 113 1.81 -2.14 12.71
CA ALA A 113 1.58 -2.93 13.93
C ALA A 113 2.20 -2.31 15.20
N ARG A 114 3.21 -1.45 15.05
CA ARG A 114 3.82 -0.71 16.19
C ARG A 114 3.14 0.65 16.47
N GLN A 115 2.15 1.04 15.66
CA GLN A 115 1.47 2.34 15.76
C GLN A 115 0.13 2.24 16.52
N HIS A 116 -0.37 1.03 16.74
CA HIS A 116 -1.69 0.78 17.29
C HIS A 116 -1.67 -0.36 18.30
N THR A 117 -2.64 -0.39 19.20
CA THR A 117 -2.95 -1.59 19.96
C THR A 117 -3.55 -2.66 19.05
N PHE A 118 -3.52 -3.93 19.48
CA PHE A 118 -4.13 -5.03 18.73
C PHE A 118 -5.62 -4.76 18.44
N ASP A 119 -6.37 -4.35 19.47
CA ASP A 119 -7.80 -4.09 19.37
C ASP A 119 -8.13 -2.95 18.38
N GLU A 120 -7.34 -1.88 18.36
CA GLU A 120 -7.50 -0.80 17.38
C GLU A 120 -7.25 -1.28 15.95
N ALA A 121 -6.14 -2.00 15.74
CA ALA A 121 -5.79 -2.50 14.41
C ALA A 121 -6.85 -3.50 13.89
N VAL A 122 -7.32 -4.42 14.75
CA VAL A 122 -8.40 -5.35 14.41
C VAL A 122 -9.69 -4.59 14.08
N ALA A 123 -10.06 -3.57 14.85
CA ALA A 123 -11.24 -2.76 14.54
C ALA A 123 -11.14 -2.08 13.16
N PHE A 124 -9.95 -1.66 12.74
CA PHE A 124 -9.74 -1.11 11.42
C PHE A 124 -9.84 -2.17 10.32
N ILE A 125 -9.27 -3.36 10.55
CA ILE A 125 -9.33 -4.49 9.60
C ILE A 125 -10.79 -4.94 9.41
N ASP A 126 -11.53 -5.11 10.50
CA ASP A 126 -12.94 -5.49 10.47
C ASP A 126 -13.77 -4.46 9.70
N ALA A 127 -13.54 -3.16 9.94
CA ALA A 127 -14.23 -2.10 9.20
C ALA A 127 -13.90 -2.12 7.70
N PHE A 128 -12.64 -2.36 7.33
CA PHE A 128 -12.24 -2.50 5.94
C PHE A 128 -12.87 -3.73 5.26
N ILE A 129 -12.91 -4.87 5.95
CA ILE A 129 -13.48 -6.12 5.41
C ILE A 129 -15.00 -6.00 5.22
N ALA A 130 -15.68 -5.35 6.17
CA ALA A 130 -17.13 -5.21 6.15
C ALA A 130 -17.61 -4.16 5.13
N GLU A 131 -16.78 -3.18 4.77
CA GLU A 131 -17.21 -2.05 3.95
C GLU A 131 -17.24 -2.40 2.45
N PRO A 132 -18.42 -2.31 1.78
CA PRO A 132 -18.53 -2.50 0.34
C PRO A 132 -17.96 -1.31 -0.43
N PHE A 133 -17.62 -1.53 -1.70
CA PHE A 133 -17.35 -0.43 -2.63
C PHE A 133 -18.68 0.03 -3.27
N PRO A 134 -19.12 1.28 -3.08
CA PRO A 134 -20.44 1.75 -3.54
C PRO A 134 -20.53 1.90 -5.07
N GLY A 135 -19.41 2.00 -5.78
CA GLY A 135 -19.40 2.06 -7.24
C GLY A 135 -19.74 3.43 -7.84
N ASP A 136 -19.67 4.53 -7.07
CA ASP A 136 -19.94 5.88 -7.58
C ASP A 136 -19.05 6.23 -8.79
N ASP A 137 -19.66 6.81 -9.83
CA ASP A 137 -19.01 7.13 -11.11
C ASP A 137 -17.69 7.91 -10.96
N ARG A 138 -17.59 8.80 -9.97
CA ARG A 138 -16.37 9.58 -9.72
C ARG A 138 -15.21 8.74 -9.23
N HIS A 139 -15.48 7.73 -8.41
CA HIS A 139 -14.46 6.85 -7.85
C HIS A 139 -14.05 5.80 -8.87
N VAL A 140 -15.04 5.19 -9.55
CA VAL A 140 -14.80 4.25 -10.65
C VAL A 140 -13.91 4.88 -11.73
N ARG A 141 -14.23 6.09 -12.21
CA ARG A 141 -13.42 6.79 -13.21
C ARG A 141 -11.96 6.98 -12.77
N ARG A 142 -11.74 7.38 -11.51
CA ARG A 142 -10.37 7.61 -10.98
C ARG A 142 -9.60 6.29 -10.87
N ILE A 143 -10.27 5.20 -10.48
CA ILE A 143 -9.67 3.87 -10.45
C ILE A 143 -9.32 3.41 -11.88
N SER A 144 -10.19 3.63 -12.85
CA SER A 144 -9.90 3.34 -14.27
C SER A 144 -8.69 4.10 -14.78
N GLN A 145 -8.52 5.38 -14.41
CA GLN A 145 -7.33 6.16 -14.77
C GLN A 145 -6.04 5.57 -14.17
N ILE A 146 -6.09 5.11 -12.91
CA ILE A 146 -4.94 4.44 -12.28
C ILE A 146 -4.61 3.14 -13.03
N ALA A 147 -5.62 2.32 -13.35
CA ALA A 147 -5.45 1.08 -14.09
C ALA A 147 -4.92 1.29 -15.51
N GLU A 148 -5.34 2.36 -16.18
CA GLU A 148 -4.83 2.75 -17.49
C GLU A 148 -3.34 3.11 -17.39
N TYR A 149 -2.97 3.97 -16.45
CA TYR A 149 -1.57 4.36 -16.21
C TYR A 149 -0.68 3.17 -15.87
N GLU A 150 -1.20 2.22 -15.10
CA GLU A 150 -0.50 0.99 -14.77
C GLU A 150 -0.13 0.18 -16.02
N GLN A 151 -1.07 0.06 -16.96
CA GLN A 151 -0.91 -0.72 -18.20
C GLN A 151 -0.10 0.00 -19.29
N THR A 152 -0.32 1.30 -19.46
CA THR A 152 0.19 2.05 -20.63
C THR A 152 1.30 3.03 -20.26
N GLY A 153 1.35 3.45 -19.00
CA GLY A 153 2.18 4.57 -18.55
C GLY A 153 1.59 5.95 -18.85
N ASP A 154 0.33 6.04 -19.26
CA ASP A 154 -0.37 7.26 -19.63
C ASP A 154 -1.86 7.22 -19.18
N ILE A 155 -2.57 8.35 -19.23
CA ILE A 155 -4.00 8.44 -18.94
C ILE A 155 -4.68 9.23 -20.07
N ALA A 156 -5.65 8.62 -20.77
CA ALA A 156 -6.35 9.28 -21.86
C ALA A 156 -6.93 10.64 -21.45
N ASP A 157 -6.78 11.61 -22.35
CA ASP A 157 -7.25 12.99 -22.18
C ASP A 157 -6.67 13.72 -20.94
N LYS A 158 -5.51 13.28 -20.45
CA LYS A 158 -4.73 13.93 -19.38
C LYS A 158 -3.30 14.16 -19.83
N ASP A 159 -2.71 15.24 -19.31
CA ASP A 159 -1.30 15.53 -19.51
C ASP A 159 -0.49 14.79 -18.43
N VAL A 160 0.04 13.61 -18.80
CA VAL A 160 0.92 12.80 -17.94
C VAL A 160 2.34 12.88 -18.49
N LEU A 161 3.31 13.16 -17.63
CA LEU A 161 4.70 13.24 -18.04
C LEU A 161 5.16 11.87 -18.60
N PRO A 162 5.84 11.84 -19.76
CA PRO A 162 6.29 10.60 -20.36
C PRO A 162 7.29 9.89 -19.45
N ARG A 163 7.22 8.56 -19.39
CA ARG A 163 8.24 7.75 -18.72
C ARG A 163 9.58 7.97 -19.42
N SER A 164 10.51 8.68 -18.78
CA SER A 164 11.90 8.76 -19.24
C SER A 164 12.50 7.35 -19.19
N GLY A 165 13.23 6.97 -20.25
CA GLY A 165 13.74 5.62 -20.43
C GLY A 165 14.49 5.06 -19.22
N SER A 166 13.89 4.04 -18.60
CA SER A 166 14.45 2.93 -17.85
C SER A 166 15.78 3.14 -17.11
N ALA A 167 15.70 3.80 -15.96
CA ALA A 167 16.34 3.26 -14.76
C ALA A 167 15.51 3.77 -13.58
N VAL A 168 14.86 2.86 -12.84
CA VAL A 168 14.53 3.19 -11.45
C VAL A 168 15.88 3.49 -10.81
N PRO A 169 16.15 4.69 -10.29
CA PRO A 169 17.40 4.94 -9.62
C PRO A 169 17.54 3.89 -8.52
N VAL A 170 18.58 3.05 -8.61
CA VAL A 170 18.91 2.09 -7.56
C VAL A 170 19.16 2.93 -6.32
N LEU A 171 18.21 2.91 -5.38
CA LEU A 171 18.31 3.65 -4.13
C LEU A 171 19.29 2.91 -3.23
N LEU A 172 20.42 3.56 -3.00
CA LEU A 172 21.45 3.37 -1.98
C LEU A 172 21.79 1.92 -1.62
N GLN A 173 23.01 1.49 -1.98
CA GLN A 173 23.55 0.28 -1.36
C GLN A 173 23.75 0.51 0.15
N PRO A 174 23.68 -0.55 0.98
CA PRO A 174 23.93 -0.43 2.40
C PRO A 174 25.24 0.33 2.68
N GLY A 175 25.15 1.48 3.37
CA GLY A 175 26.29 2.34 3.71
C GLY A 175 26.50 3.58 2.81
N GLU A 176 25.70 3.74 1.75
CA GLU A 176 25.75 4.92 0.90
C GLU A 176 24.87 6.05 1.50
N VAL A 177 25.44 7.23 1.74
CA VAL A 177 24.72 8.42 2.22
C VAL A 177 24.23 9.18 0.99
N PRO A 178 22.93 9.50 0.87
CA PRO A 178 22.46 10.28 -0.27
C PRO A 178 23.20 11.63 -0.30
N PRO A 179 23.59 12.13 -1.48
CA PRO A 179 24.27 13.41 -1.58
C PRO A 179 23.38 14.49 -0.97
N THR A 180 23.94 15.27 -0.04
CA THR A 180 23.23 16.44 0.50
C THR A 180 22.84 17.35 -0.66
N PRO A 181 21.58 17.83 -0.74
CA PRO A 181 21.19 18.74 -1.79
C PRO A 181 22.12 19.96 -1.75
N SER A 182 22.82 20.22 -2.85
CA SER A 182 23.68 21.39 -2.95
C SER A 182 22.83 22.63 -2.76
N THR A 183 23.21 23.49 -1.81
CA THR A 183 22.60 24.80 -1.61
C THR A 183 22.46 25.50 -2.96
N PRO A 184 21.25 25.92 -3.37
CA PRO A 184 21.11 26.67 -4.62
C PRO A 184 22.00 27.92 -4.56
N PRO A 185 22.64 28.32 -5.68
CA PRO A 185 23.48 29.51 -5.69
C PRO A 185 22.65 30.71 -5.23
N ALA A 186 23.23 31.52 -4.32
CA ALA A 186 22.59 32.72 -3.81
C ALA A 186 22.06 33.55 -4.99
N SER A 187 20.75 33.79 -5.01
CA SER A 187 20.11 34.67 -5.99
C SER A 187 20.82 36.02 -5.98
N ARG A 188 21.30 36.48 -7.15
CA ARG A 188 21.88 37.82 -7.31
C ARG A 188 20.86 38.85 -6.79
N PRO A 189 21.29 39.88 -6.03
CA PRO A 189 20.39 40.90 -5.55
C PRO A 189 19.76 41.60 -6.76
N VAL A 190 18.42 41.63 -6.79
CA VAL A 190 17.67 42.43 -7.76
C VAL A 190 17.91 43.89 -7.39
N GLY A 191 18.72 44.58 -8.20
CA GLY A 191 18.94 46.02 -8.06
C GLY A 191 17.63 46.75 -8.35
N PHE A 192 17.04 47.35 -7.33
CA PHE A 192 15.99 48.36 -7.50
C PHE A 192 16.66 49.64 -8.01
N SER A 193 16.52 49.92 -9.30
CA SER A 193 16.76 51.27 -9.83
C SER A 193 15.58 52.14 -9.43
N ALA A 194 15.82 53.08 -8.51
CA ALA A 194 14.91 54.18 -8.25
C ALA A 194 15.13 55.22 -9.36
N GLU A 195 14.18 55.38 -10.27
CA GLU A 195 14.09 56.56 -11.12
C GLU A 195 13.22 57.61 -10.41
N SER A 196 13.76 58.83 -10.42
CA SER A 196 13.20 60.09 -9.93
C SER A 196 12.15 60.68 -10.85
#